data_AF-A0A1I3C417-F1
#
_entry.id   AF-A0A1I3C417-F1
#
_cell.length_a   1.000
_cell.length_b   1.000
_cell.length_c   1.000
_cell.angle_alpha   90.00
_cell.angle_beta   90.00
_cell.angle_gamma   90.00
#
_symmetry.space_group_name_H-M   'P 1'
#
loop_
_entity.id
_entity.type
_entity.pdbx_description
1 polymer ?
#
loop_
_entity_poly.entity_id
_entity_poly.type
_entity_poly.pdbx_seq_one_letter_code
_entity_poly.pdbx_strand_id
1 'polypeptide(L)'
;MLFLMDLAIGAGSGLVLSVPVLLWLEKKIQKKEEKKPWHTAGVLLFAFLLAGIITVTGVPAIYHFQFDANINVIPMVDIFTDFSQYFKNMLLFVPFGFLLPLLWKRERLVEKTVSIGFLFSLFIELIQLFSFRATDIDDLLMNTLGTWGGYLLFKVILKIMPGLCERLGAGEKPEEGSLWGEEDGQNGKGAEEREESPTARYEMELCFGIILFLMLTLQPLLSGALWELLYH
;
A
#
# COMPACT_ATOMS: atom_id res chain seq x y z
N MET A 1 -13.17 -21.43 -6.34
CA MET A 1 -12.68 -22.06 -5.09
C MET A 1 -11.16 -22.02 -5.04
N LEU A 2 -10.46 -22.55 -6.05
CA LEU A 2 -8.99 -22.50 -6.15
C LEU A 2 -8.39 -21.10 -6.03
N PHE A 3 -8.85 -20.11 -6.80
CA PHE A 3 -8.36 -18.72 -6.70
C PHE A 3 -8.46 -18.12 -5.28
N LEU A 4 -9.55 -18.39 -4.56
CA LEU A 4 -9.72 -17.90 -3.19
C LEU A 4 -8.78 -18.60 -2.21
N MET A 5 -8.46 -19.88 -2.47
CA MET A 5 -7.49 -20.63 -1.69
C MET A 5 -6.07 -20.17 -1.97
N ASP A 6 -5.71 -19.92 -3.24
CA ASP A 6 -4.41 -19.37 -3.64
C ASP A 6 -4.19 -17.99 -3.01
N LEU A 7 -5.21 -17.14 -3.04
CA LEU A 7 -5.17 -15.83 -2.39
C LEU A 7 -5.02 -15.95 -0.87
N ALA A 8 -5.79 -16.83 -0.24
CA ALA A 8 -5.75 -17.02 1.21
C ALA A 8 -4.40 -17.59 1.67
N ILE A 9 -3.85 -18.57 0.96
CA ILE A 9 -2.56 -19.19 1.27
C ILE A 9 -1.43 -18.21 0.95
N GLY A 10 -1.49 -17.50 -0.18
CA GLY A 10 -0.49 -16.51 -0.59
C GLY A 10 -0.38 -15.35 0.40
N ALA A 11 -1.46 -14.61 0.60
CA ALA A 11 -1.49 -13.48 1.53
C ALA A 11 -1.30 -13.92 3.00
N GLY A 12 -1.88 -15.07 3.38
CA GLY A 12 -1.77 -15.62 4.72
C GLY A 12 -0.37 -16.08 5.09
N SER A 13 0.32 -16.82 4.21
CA SER A 13 1.70 -17.27 4.44
C SER A 13 2.67 -16.09 4.55
N GLY A 14 2.48 -15.05 3.75
CA GLY A 14 3.28 -13.84 3.84
C GLY A 14 3.03 -13.02 5.12
N LEU A 15 1.82 -13.06 5.69
CA LEU A 15 1.56 -12.53 7.03
C LEU A 15 2.27 -13.32 8.12
N VAL A 16 2.24 -14.65 8.06
CA VAL A 16 2.90 -15.50 9.08
C VAL A 16 4.39 -15.16 9.19
N LEU A 17 5.04 -14.84 8.06
CA LEU A 17 6.44 -14.42 8.04
C LEU A 17 6.65 -12.98 8.51
N SER A 18 5.78 -12.05 8.11
CA SER A 18 5.98 -10.62 8.37
C SER A 18 5.52 -10.17 9.76
N VAL A 19 4.46 -10.75 10.33
CA VAL A 19 3.87 -10.35 11.62
C VAL A 19 4.88 -10.36 12.77
N PRO A 20 5.72 -11.40 12.99
CA PRO A 20 6.69 -11.38 14.09
C PRO A 20 7.72 -10.25 13.95
N VAL A 21 8.19 -10.00 12.72
CA VAL A 21 9.19 -8.96 12.43
C VAL A 21 8.58 -7.57 12.61
N LEU A 22 7.36 -7.36 12.08
CA LEU A 22 6.63 -6.11 12.21
C LEU A 22 6.26 -5.84 13.67
N LEU A 23 5.78 -6.82 14.43
CA LEU A 23 5.50 -6.66 15.86
C LEU A 23 6.76 -6.32 16.66
N TRP A 24 7.91 -6.91 16.32
CA TRP A 24 9.18 -6.59 16.96
C TRP A 24 9.60 -5.15 16.65
N LEU A 25 9.50 -4.73 15.38
CA LEU A 25 9.78 -3.36 14.93
C LEU A 25 8.86 -2.36 15.63
N GLU A 26 7.56 -2.62 15.61
CA GLU A 26 6.52 -1.78 16.21
C GLU A 26 6.72 -1.64 17.71
N LYS A 27 7.02 -2.71 18.44
CA LYS A 27 7.33 -2.61 19.88
C LYS A 27 8.56 -1.75 20.15
N LYS A 28 9.58 -1.81 19.29
CA LYS A 28 10.78 -0.96 19.40
C LYS A 28 10.44 0.51 19.16
N ILE A 29 9.57 0.80 18.20
CA ILE A 29 9.12 2.16 17.87
C ILE A 29 8.15 2.69 18.93
N GLN A 30 7.17 1.92 19.36
CA GLN A 30 6.23 2.26 20.43
C GLN A 30 6.96 2.66 21.72
N LYS A 31 8.02 1.92 22.09
CA LYS A 31 8.82 2.25 23.27
C LYS A 31 9.57 3.59 23.13
N LYS A 32 9.89 4.00 21.89
CA LYS A 32 10.64 5.22 21.59
C LYS A 32 9.73 6.45 21.40
N GLU A 33 8.54 6.25 20.83
CA GLU A 33 7.64 7.32 20.35
C GLU A 33 6.26 7.31 21.05
N GLU A 34 6.08 6.49 22.10
CA GLU A 34 4.84 6.33 22.88
C GLU A 34 3.56 6.08 22.04
N LYS A 35 3.71 5.38 20.91
CA LYS A 35 2.59 5.09 20.01
C LYS A 35 1.54 4.15 20.64
N LYS A 36 0.26 4.39 20.31
CA LYS A 36 -0.88 3.58 20.76
C LYS A 36 -0.91 2.20 20.07
N PRO A 37 -1.42 1.14 20.72
CA PRO A 37 -1.50 -0.20 20.12
C PRO A 37 -2.41 -0.29 18.88
N TRP A 38 -3.39 0.61 18.76
CA TRP A 38 -4.24 0.72 17.56
C TRP A 38 -3.47 1.12 16.31
N HIS A 39 -2.36 1.85 16.46
CA HIS A 39 -1.47 2.20 15.36
C HIS A 39 -0.87 0.94 14.76
N THR A 40 -0.33 0.08 15.62
CA THR A 40 0.28 -1.19 15.22
C THR A 40 -0.73 -2.14 14.58
N ALA A 41 -1.98 -2.18 15.07
CA ALA A 41 -3.03 -2.93 14.39
C ALA A 41 -3.28 -2.39 12.96
N GLY A 42 -3.25 -1.06 12.78
CA GLY A 42 -3.33 -0.41 11.48
C GLY A 42 -2.15 -0.74 10.56
N VAL A 43 -0.91 -0.73 11.07
CA VAL A 43 0.30 -1.13 10.31
C VAL A 43 0.21 -2.59 9.89
N LEU A 44 -0.25 -3.50 10.76
CA LEU A 44 -0.45 -4.90 10.40
C LEU A 44 -1.55 -5.08 9.34
N LEU A 45 -2.64 -4.31 9.41
CA LEU A 45 -3.68 -4.30 8.39
C LEU A 45 -3.13 -3.78 7.05
N PHE A 46 -2.32 -2.73 7.07
CA PHE A 46 -1.65 -2.22 5.87
C PHE A 46 -0.67 -3.23 5.28
N ALA A 47 0.09 -3.93 6.13
CA ALA A 47 0.97 -5.02 5.70
C ALA A 47 0.19 -6.18 5.05
N PHE A 48 -0.96 -6.56 5.61
CA PHE A 48 -1.86 -7.54 4.99
C PHE A 48 -2.38 -7.08 3.64
N LEU A 49 -2.75 -5.80 3.53
CA LEU A 49 -3.18 -5.21 2.27
C LEU A 49 -2.07 -5.29 1.22
N LEU A 50 -0.84 -4.89 1.56
CA LEU A 50 0.32 -5.00 0.66
C LEU A 50 0.54 -6.44 0.19
N ALA A 51 0.50 -7.40 1.11
CA ALA A 51 0.59 -8.83 0.81
C ALA A 51 -0.47 -9.27 -0.20
N GLY A 52 -1.73 -8.86 0.03
CA GLY A 52 -2.86 -9.14 -0.83
C GLY A 52 -2.68 -8.55 -2.23
N ILE A 53 -2.23 -7.28 -2.33
CA ILE A 53 -1.97 -6.63 -3.61
C ILE A 53 -0.94 -7.43 -4.42
N ILE A 54 0.21 -7.75 -3.83
CA ILE A 54 1.29 -8.49 -4.50
C ILE A 54 0.82 -9.88 -4.95
N THR A 55 0.01 -10.55 -4.14
CA THR A 55 -0.55 -11.87 -4.45
C THR A 55 -1.55 -11.78 -5.63
N VAL A 56 -2.44 -10.78 -5.62
CA VAL A 56 -3.46 -10.61 -6.66
C VAL A 56 -2.84 -10.16 -7.98
N THR A 57 -1.91 -9.21 -7.95
CA THR A 57 -1.19 -8.76 -9.15
C THR A 57 -0.23 -9.83 -9.68
N GLY A 58 0.05 -10.85 -8.88
CA GLY A 58 0.82 -12.04 -9.21
C GLY A 58 2.23 -11.73 -9.68
N VAL A 59 2.89 -10.90 -8.87
CA VAL A 59 4.33 -10.63 -8.99
C VAL A 59 5.11 -11.94 -8.79
N PRO A 60 6.04 -12.31 -9.69
CA PRO A 60 6.84 -13.52 -9.54
C PRO A 60 7.81 -13.44 -8.35
N ALA A 61 8.22 -14.61 -7.85
CA ALA A 61 9.36 -14.71 -6.94
C ALA A 61 10.67 -14.35 -7.66
N ILE A 62 11.66 -13.79 -6.95
CA ILE A 62 12.94 -13.34 -7.53
C ILE A 62 13.70 -14.47 -8.24
N TYR A 63 13.60 -15.71 -7.73
CA TYR A 63 14.26 -16.88 -8.33
C TYR A 63 13.50 -17.47 -9.52
N HIS A 64 12.33 -16.94 -9.84
CA HIS A 64 11.54 -17.30 -11.03
C HIS A 64 11.56 -16.21 -12.10
N PHE A 65 12.39 -15.18 -11.94
CA PHE A 65 12.49 -14.09 -12.91
C PHE A 65 12.94 -14.63 -14.27
N GLN A 66 12.10 -14.39 -15.27
CA GLN A 66 12.37 -14.66 -16.67
C GLN A 66 11.98 -13.42 -17.44
N PHE A 67 12.95 -12.78 -18.08
CA PHE A 67 12.68 -11.55 -18.82
C PHE A 67 11.85 -11.88 -20.06
N ASP A 68 10.63 -11.35 -20.10
CA ASP A 68 9.72 -11.43 -21.23
C ASP A 68 9.11 -10.05 -21.47
N ALA A 69 9.57 -9.38 -22.53
CA ALA A 69 9.17 -8.01 -22.84
C ALA A 69 7.83 -8.00 -23.58
N ASN A 70 6.76 -8.42 -22.90
CA ASN A 70 5.39 -8.27 -23.37
C ASN A 70 4.79 -7.02 -22.73
N ILE A 71 4.78 -5.90 -23.47
CA ILE A 71 4.36 -4.60 -22.95
C ILE A 71 3.16 -4.08 -23.74
N ASN A 72 2.04 -3.86 -23.07
CA ASN A 72 0.91 -3.13 -23.61
C ASN A 72 1.07 -1.64 -23.26
N VAL A 73 1.47 -0.84 -24.24
CA VAL A 73 1.77 0.59 -24.05
C VAL A 73 0.60 1.47 -24.49
N ILE A 74 -0.45 0.90 -25.11
CA ILE A 74 -1.56 1.69 -25.63
C ILE A 74 -2.63 1.77 -24.55
N PRO A 75 -2.81 2.93 -23.89
CA PRO A 75 -3.78 3.05 -22.81
C PRO A 75 -5.21 2.96 -23.33
N MET A 76 -6.07 2.30 -22.55
CA MET A 76 -7.53 2.28 -22.64
C MET A 76 -8.11 1.75 -23.96
N VAL A 77 -7.38 0.93 -24.70
CA VAL A 77 -7.90 0.30 -25.93
C VAL A 77 -9.09 -0.61 -25.62
N ASP A 78 -9.00 -1.34 -24.52
CA ASP A 78 -9.95 -2.38 -24.13
C ASP A 78 -10.89 -1.94 -23.00
N ILE A 79 -10.99 -0.63 -22.73
CA ILE A 79 -11.77 -0.13 -21.58
C ILE A 79 -13.25 -0.51 -21.63
N PHE A 80 -13.84 -0.60 -22.83
CA PHE A 80 -15.24 -0.96 -23.02
C PHE A 80 -15.47 -2.48 -23.08
N THR A 81 -14.44 -3.25 -23.41
CA THR A 81 -14.49 -4.71 -23.49
C THR A 81 -14.17 -5.34 -22.14
N ASP A 82 -13.21 -4.79 -21.40
CA ASP A 82 -12.65 -5.35 -20.17
C ASP A 82 -12.79 -4.45 -18.96
N PHE A 83 -13.82 -3.59 -18.92
CA PHE A 83 -14.11 -2.66 -17.81
C PHE A 83 -13.98 -3.29 -16.40
N SER A 84 -14.37 -4.57 -16.26
CA SER A 84 -14.25 -5.32 -15.00
C SER A 84 -12.83 -5.40 -14.48
N GLN A 85 -11.83 -5.54 -15.36
CA GLN A 85 -10.41 -5.60 -15.00
C GLN A 85 -9.91 -4.24 -14.51
N TYR A 86 -10.15 -3.19 -15.29
CA TYR A 86 -9.83 -1.80 -14.92
C TYR A 86 -10.41 -1.42 -13.55
N PHE A 87 -11.69 -1.76 -13.33
CA PHE A 87 -12.37 -1.47 -12.08
C PHE A 87 -11.77 -2.24 -10.88
N LYS A 88 -11.35 -3.49 -11.06
CA LYS A 88 -10.71 -4.29 -9.99
C LYS A 88 -9.36 -3.71 -9.59
N ASN A 89 -8.54 -3.29 -10.55
CA ASN A 89 -7.23 -2.69 -10.28
C ASN A 89 -7.38 -1.37 -9.52
N MET A 90 -8.32 -0.52 -9.97
CA MET A 90 -8.70 0.67 -9.22
C MET A 90 -9.18 0.35 -7.79
N LEU A 91 -10.11 -0.60 -7.63
CA LEU A 91 -10.68 -0.95 -6.33
C LEU A 91 -9.62 -1.51 -5.36
N LEU A 92 -8.64 -2.24 -5.88
CA LEU A 92 -7.54 -2.83 -5.10
C LEU A 92 -6.69 -1.75 -4.41
N PHE A 93 -6.49 -0.60 -5.05
CA PHE A 93 -5.69 0.50 -4.51
C PHE A 93 -6.49 1.53 -3.70
N VAL A 94 -7.82 1.46 -3.66
CA VAL A 94 -8.66 2.34 -2.81
C VAL A 94 -8.34 2.17 -1.31
N PRO A 95 -8.32 0.94 -0.74
CA PRO A 95 -7.92 0.75 0.65
C PRO A 95 -6.48 1.22 0.92
N PHE A 96 -5.60 1.10 -0.07
CA PHE A 96 -4.20 1.52 0.03
C PHE A 96 -4.09 3.03 0.18
N GLY A 97 -4.73 3.78 -0.73
CA GLY A 97 -4.78 5.25 -0.68
C GLY A 97 -5.54 5.81 0.52
N PHE A 98 -6.41 5.02 1.14
CA PHE A 98 -7.08 5.38 2.40
C PHE A 98 -6.17 5.19 3.62
N LEU A 99 -5.53 4.02 3.74
CA LEU A 99 -4.75 3.66 4.93
C LEU A 99 -3.43 4.43 5.05
N LEU A 100 -2.80 4.76 3.92
CA LEU A 100 -1.50 5.45 3.91
C LEU A 100 -1.52 6.81 4.64
N PRO A 101 -2.38 7.80 4.28
CA PRO A 101 -2.48 9.07 5.02
C PRO A 101 -3.12 8.91 6.41
N LEU A 102 -3.82 7.80 6.65
CA LEU A 102 -4.44 7.50 7.94
C LEU A 102 -3.40 7.11 9.00
N LEU A 103 -2.38 6.35 8.61
CA LEU A 103 -1.35 5.82 9.50
C LEU A 103 -0.14 6.76 9.63
N TRP A 104 0.22 7.48 8.58
CA TRP A 104 1.40 8.35 8.57
C TRP A 104 1.03 9.80 8.25
N LYS A 105 1.32 10.75 9.16
CA LYS A 105 0.86 12.14 9.02
C LYS A 105 1.50 12.84 7.81
N ARG A 106 2.77 12.54 7.51
CA ARG A 106 3.51 13.06 6.37
C ARG A 106 2.85 12.77 5.04
N GLU A 107 2.18 11.63 4.94
CA GLU A 107 1.57 11.16 3.69
C GLU A 107 0.17 11.74 3.48
N ARG A 108 -0.33 12.59 4.39
CA ARG A 108 -1.64 13.24 4.25
C ARG A 108 -1.73 14.29 3.14
N LEU A 109 -0.61 14.65 2.53
CA LEU A 109 -0.63 15.44 1.29
C LEU A 109 -1.02 14.54 0.13
N VAL A 110 -1.97 15.00 -0.69
CA VAL A 110 -2.46 14.23 -1.84
C VAL A 110 -1.32 13.82 -2.77
N GLU A 111 -0.40 14.74 -3.06
CA GLU A 111 0.75 14.51 -3.92
C GLU A 111 1.63 13.37 -3.40
N LYS A 112 1.86 13.32 -2.08
CA LYS A 112 2.68 12.28 -1.47
C LYS A 112 1.99 10.92 -1.49
N THR A 113 0.72 10.86 -1.07
CA THR A 113 -0.05 9.61 -1.11
C THR A 113 -0.15 9.05 -2.53
N VAL A 114 -0.52 9.90 -3.50
CA VAL A 114 -0.66 9.49 -4.90
C VAL A 114 0.69 9.12 -5.51
N SER A 115 1.76 9.84 -5.19
CA SER A 115 3.11 9.49 -5.66
C SER A 115 3.58 8.14 -5.13
N ILE A 116 3.32 7.83 -3.85
CA ILE A 116 3.66 6.52 -3.27
C ILE A 116 2.85 5.41 -3.96
N GLY A 117 1.55 5.61 -4.19
CA GLY A 117 0.72 4.65 -4.92
C GLY A 117 1.17 4.43 -6.36
N PHE A 118 1.48 5.52 -7.07
CA PHE A 118 2.03 5.47 -8.43
C PHE A 118 3.36 4.70 -8.47
N LEU A 119 4.31 5.03 -7.59
CA LEU A 119 5.61 4.35 -7.53
C LEU A 119 5.49 2.87 -7.16
N PHE A 120 4.58 2.54 -6.25
CA PHE A 120 4.32 1.15 -5.88
C PHE A 120 3.71 0.36 -7.02
N SER A 121 2.74 0.94 -7.74
CA SER A 121 2.18 0.31 -8.94
C SER A 121 3.21 0.20 -10.06
N LEU A 122 4.03 1.22 -10.29
CA LEU A 122 5.10 1.19 -11.27
C LEU A 122 6.11 0.08 -10.94
N PHE A 123 6.45 -0.08 -9.66
CA PHE A 123 7.30 -1.17 -9.20
C PHE A 123 6.70 -2.55 -9.52
N ILE A 124 5.38 -2.74 -9.31
CA ILE A 124 4.69 -3.99 -9.66
C ILE A 124 4.80 -4.26 -11.17
N GLU A 125 4.45 -3.28 -12.00
CA GLU A 125 4.53 -3.37 -13.46
C GLU A 125 5.96 -3.71 -13.94
N LEU A 126 6.98 -3.06 -13.35
CA LEU A 126 8.38 -3.30 -13.69
C LEU A 126 8.84 -4.71 -13.30
N ILE A 127 8.36 -5.28 -12.20
CA ILE A 127 8.69 -6.67 -11.86
C ILE A 127 7.96 -7.64 -12.79
N GLN A 128 6.74 -7.32 -13.23
CA GLN A 128 5.99 -8.18 -14.16
C GLN A 128 6.68 -8.32 -15.52
N LEU A 129 7.54 -7.38 -15.94
CA LEU A 129 8.44 -7.56 -17.10
C LEU A 129 9.40 -8.76 -16.97
N PHE A 130 9.64 -9.23 -15.75
CA PHE A 130 10.41 -10.42 -15.45
C PHE A 130 9.51 -11.65 -15.21
N SER A 131 8.28 -11.60 -15.72
CA SER A 131 7.33 -12.71 -15.75
C SER A 131 6.74 -12.85 -17.15
N PHE A 132 6.14 -14.02 -17.44
CA PHE A 132 5.35 -14.24 -18.66
C PHE A 132 4.02 -13.44 -18.71
N ARG A 133 3.88 -12.39 -17.91
CA ARG A 133 2.70 -11.52 -17.89
C ARG A 133 2.96 -10.28 -18.71
N ALA A 134 1.92 -9.80 -19.39
CA ALA A 134 1.98 -8.51 -20.03
C ALA A 134 1.98 -7.41 -18.95
N THR A 135 2.94 -6.49 -19.05
CA THR A 135 2.92 -5.22 -18.31
C THR A 135 1.95 -4.28 -18.99
N ASP A 136 1.04 -3.65 -18.24
CA ASP A 136 -0.02 -2.81 -18.79
C ASP A 136 -0.01 -1.40 -18.17
N ILE A 137 0.13 -0.40 -19.03
CA ILE A 137 0.05 1.00 -18.59
C ILE A 137 -1.31 1.34 -17.97
N ASP A 138 -2.35 0.62 -18.36
CA ASP A 138 -3.68 0.77 -17.81
C ASP A 138 -3.76 0.36 -16.34
N ASP A 139 -3.03 -0.67 -15.94
CA ASP A 139 -2.97 -1.12 -14.55
C ASP A 139 -2.30 -0.06 -13.68
N LEU A 140 -1.20 0.54 -14.16
CA LEU A 140 -0.56 1.70 -13.51
C LEU A 140 -1.51 2.88 -13.33
N LEU A 141 -2.27 3.24 -14.37
CA LEU A 141 -3.22 4.34 -14.33
C LEU A 141 -4.39 4.04 -13.38
N MET A 142 -4.98 2.85 -13.46
CA MET A 142 -6.11 2.45 -12.62
C MET A 142 -5.72 2.35 -11.15
N ASN A 143 -4.56 1.79 -10.83
CA ASN A 143 -4.05 1.72 -9.46
C ASN A 143 -3.76 3.12 -8.89
N THR A 144 -3.25 4.04 -9.71
CA THR A 144 -3.03 5.43 -9.32
C THR A 144 -4.36 6.15 -9.06
N LEU A 145 -5.37 5.96 -9.92
CA LEU A 145 -6.72 6.47 -9.72
C LEU A 145 -7.39 5.88 -8.48
N GLY A 146 -7.17 4.59 -8.22
CA GLY A 146 -7.60 3.91 -7.01
C GLY A 146 -7.02 4.53 -5.74
N THR A 147 -5.71 4.80 -5.76
CA THR A 147 -5.01 5.49 -4.66
C THR A 147 -5.60 6.89 -4.41
N TRP A 148 -5.82 7.66 -5.48
CA TRP A 148 -6.45 8.98 -5.39
C TRP A 148 -7.87 8.89 -4.82
N GLY A 149 -8.69 7.93 -5.28
CA GLY A 149 -10.03 7.68 -4.75
C GLY A 149 -10.02 7.28 -3.27
N GLY A 150 -9.07 6.44 -2.86
CA GLY A 150 -8.82 6.10 -1.46
C GLY A 150 -8.47 7.31 -0.59
N TYR A 151 -7.65 8.21 -1.11
CA TYR A 151 -7.31 9.46 -0.43
C TYR A 151 -8.52 10.39 -0.27
N LEU A 152 -9.38 10.48 -1.29
CA LEU A 152 -10.63 11.24 -1.18
C LEU A 152 -11.55 10.64 -0.11
N LEU A 153 -11.67 9.31 -0.05
CA LEU A 153 -12.41 8.61 0.98
C LEU A 153 -11.85 8.91 2.38
N PHE A 154 -10.52 8.96 2.52
CA PHE A 154 -9.86 9.36 3.78
C PHE A 154 -10.30 10.74 4.24
N LYS A 155 -10.28 11.74 3.35
CA LYS A 155 -10.73 13.11 3.68
C LYS A 155 -12.21 13.15 4.07
N VAL A 156 -13.07 12.46 3.34
CA VAL A 156 -14.50 12.39 3.65
C VAL A 156 -14.72 11.79 5.04
N ILE A 157 -14.03 10.69 5.35
CA ILE A 157 -14.13 10.04 6.66
C ILE A 157 -13.59 10.93 7.76
N LEU A 158 -12.48 11.65 7.56
CA LEU A 158 -12.00 12.61 8.56
C LEU A 158 -12.94 13.78 8.78
N LYS A 159 -13.66 14.23 7.75
CA LYS A 159 -14.69 15.26 7.91
C LYS A 159 -15.86 14.78 8.79
N ILE A 160 -16.23 13.50 8.68
CA ILE A 160 -17.30 12.89 9.48
C ILE A 160 -16.80 12.50 10.89
N MET A 161 -15.58 11.96 10.97
CA MET A 161 -14.95 11.41 12.18
C MET A 161 -13.57 12.03 12.39
N PRO A 162 -13.51 13.27 12.90
CA PRO A 162 -12.28 14.03 12.87
C PRO A 162 -11.25 13.50 13.90
N GLY A 163 -11.67 12.78 14.94
CA GLY A 163 -10.78 12.13 15.91
C GLY A 163 -10.18 10.79 15.48
N LEU A 164 -10.41 10.33 14.23
CA LEU A 164 -9.97 8.99 13.80
C LEU A 164 -8.44 8.81 13.85
N CYS A 165 -7.67 9.78 13.34
CA CYS A 165 -6.20 9.71 13.37
C CYS A 165 -5.64 9.68 14.79
N GLU A 166 -6.24 10.43 15.72
CA GLU A 166 -5.81 10.46 17.12
C GLU A 166 -6.14 9.15 17.86
N ARG A 167 -7.30 8.55 17.54
CA ARG A 167 -7.68 7.22 18.04
C ARG A 167 -6.72 6.13 17.59
N LEU A 168 -6.28 6.20 16.32
CA LEU A 168 -5.29 5.29 15.78
C LEU A 168 -3.87 5.59 16.25
N GLY A 169 -3.58 6.79 16.77
CA GLY A 169 -2.24 7.16 17.24
C GLY A 169 -1.33 7.70 16.12
N ALA A 170 -1.90 8.10 14.98
CA ALA A 170 -1.20 8.64 13.82
C ALA A 170 -0.98 10.17 13.87
N GLY A 171 -1.20 10.81 15.03
CA GLY A 171 -1.05 12.26 15.22
C GLY A 171 -2.26 13.11 14.78
N GLU A 172 -2.24 14.40 15.17
CA GLU A 172 -3.31 15.40 14.95
C GLU A 172 -3.69 15.59 13.48
N LYS A 173 -4.95 15.94 13.20
CA LYS A 173 -5.61 16.07 11.88
C LYS A 173 -4.81 16.89 10.84
N PRO A 174 -4.97 16.61 9.53
CA PRO A 174 -4.41 17.44 8.49
C PRO A 174 -5.05 18.85 8.49
N GLU A 175 -4.25 19.89 8.28
CA GLU A 175 -4.74 21.26 8.10
C GLU A 175 -5.56 21.37 6.80
N GLU A 176 -6.74 21.99 6.87
CA GLU A 176 -7.76 21.97 5.81
C GLU A 176 -7.34 22.69 4.50
N GLY A 177 -6.21 23.41 4.48
CA GLY A 177 -5.78 24.26 3.35
C GLY A 177 -4.95 23.60 2.24
N SER A 178 -4.50 22.34 2.36
CA SER A 178 -3.47 21.78 1.46
C SER A 178 -3.95 21.24 0.10
N LEU A 179 -5.23 21.40 -0.26
CA LEU A 179 -5.78 20.83 -1.49
C LEU A 179 -6.04 21.84 -2.62
N TRP A 180 -6.18 23.12 -2.29
CA TRP A 180 -6.28 24.20 -3.27
C TRP A 180 -5.29 25.26 -2.84
N GLY A 181 -4.18 25.36 -3.56
CA GLY A 181 -3.23 26.48 -3.38
C GLY A 181 -3.90 27.76 -3.85
N GLU A 182 -4.72 28.36 -2.98
CA GLU A 182 -4.94 29.80 -3.01
C GLU A 182 -4.00 30.38 -1.95
N GLU A 183 -2.89 30.95 -2.44
CA GLU A 183 -2.04 31.84 -1.67
C GLU A 183 -2.82 33.12 -1.34
N ASP A 184 -3.71 33.04 -0.35
CA ASP A 184 -4.21 34.26 0.27
C ASP A 184 -3.16 34.75 1.27
N GLY A 185 -2.42 35.75 0.80
CA GLY A 185 -1.37 36.43 1.53
C GLY A 185 -1.86 37.05 2.85
N GLN A 186 -0.92 37.06 3.80
CA GLN A 186 -0.92 37.78 5.09
C GLN A 186 -1.76 37.17 6.21
N ASN A 187 -1.11 36.36 7.06
CA ASN A 187 -0.57 36.91 8.31
C ASN A 187 0.44 35.92 8.94
N GLY A 188 1.65 36.39 9.19
CA GLY A 188 2.68 35.60 9.87
C GLY A 188 2.35 35.39 11.34
N LYS A 189 2.36 34.12 11.78
CA LYS A 189 2.92 33.65 13.06
C LYS A 189 2.67 32.15 13.20
N GLY A 190 3.76 31.37 13.16
CA GLY A 190 3.83 30.07 13.83
C GLY A 190 3.36 28.86 13.04
N ALA A 191 3.85 28.66 11.81
CA ALA A 191 4.07 27.30 11.33
C ALA A 191 5.51 26.94 11.68
N GLU A 192 5.76 26.57 12.93
CA GLU A 192 6.80 25.55 13.14
C GLU A 192 6.34 24.39 12.25
N GLU A 193 7.03 24.16 11.13
CA GLU A 193 7.06 22.84 10.53
C GLU A 193 7.53 21.91 11.65
N ARG A 194 6.59 21.37 12.43
CA ARG A 194 6.86 20.26 13.34
C ARG A 194 7.22 19.11 12.42
N GLU A 195 8.51 19.02 12.10
CA GLU A 195 9.13 17.88 11.46
C GLU A 195 8.60 16.65 12.19
N GLU A 196 7.77 15.90 11.50
CA GLU A 196 7.33 14.61 12.02
C GLU A 196 8.58 13.74 12.22
N SER A 197 8.65 13.06 13.38
CA SER A 197 9.82 12.28 13.76
C SER A 197 10.31 11.42 12.59
N PRO A 198 11.63 11.44 12.25
CA PRO A 198 12.20 10.59 11.21
C PRO A 198 11.77 9.12 11.36
N THR A 199 11.53 8.67 12.59
CA THR A 199 11.09 7.33 12.95
C THR A 199 9.80 6.91 12.22
N ALA A 200 8.82 7.79 12.01
CA ALA A 200 7.55 7.44 11.35
C ALA A 200 7.73 7.13 9.86
N ARG A 201 8.63 7.86 9.18
CA ARG A 201 8.99 7.59 7.79
C ARG A 201 9.73 6.26 7.67
N TYR A 202 10.71 6.03 8.55
CA TYR A 202 11.44 4.77 8.59
C TYR A 202 10.52 3.57 8.84
N GLU A 203 9.49 3.72 9.66
CA GLU A 203 8.50 2.67 9.91
C GLU A 203 7.75 2.26 8.65
N MET A 204 7.22 3.23 7.91
CA MET A 204 6.54 2.99 6.63
C MET A 204 7.48 2.32 5.63
N GLU A 205 8.67 2.89 5.42
CA GLU A 205 9.67 2.36 4.48
C GLU A 205 10.09 0.93 4.85
N LEU A 206 10.28 0.64 6.14
CA LEU A 206 10.58 -0.71 6.62
C LEU A 206 9.38 -1.66 6.45
N CYS A 207 8.14 -1.21 6.66
CA CYS A 207 6.95 -2.02 6.41
C CYS A 207 6.88 -2.45 4.93
N PHE A 208 7.04 -1.51 4.00
CA PHE A 208 7.14 -1.82 2.57
C PHE A 208 8.30 -2.77 2.28
N GLY A 209 9.51 -2.43 2.76
CA GLY A 209 10.71 -3.22 2.50
C GLY A 209 10.63 -4.65 3.01
N ILE A 210 10.13 -4.86 4.24
CA ILE A 210 9.94 -6.18 4.84
C ILE A 210 8.91 -6.98 4.03
N ILE A 211 7.76 -6.39 3.70
CA ILE A 211 6.72 -7.09 2.96
C ILE A 211 7.19 -7.45 1.57
N LEU A 212 7.75 -6.49 0.82
CA LEU A 212 8.29 -6.74 -0.51
C LEU A 212 9.36 -7.83 -0.49
N PHE A 213 10.32 -7.74 0.42
CA PHE A 213 11.37 -8.75 0.55
C PHE A 213 10.79 -10.15 0.81
N LEU A 214 9.91 -10.29 1.80
CA LEU A 214 9.33 -11.58 2.17
C LEU A 214 8.45 -12.16 1.06
N MET A 215 7.62 -11.33 0.42
CA MET A 215 6.72 -11.75 -0.66
C MET A 215 7.49 -12.20 -1.90
N LEU A 216 8.61 -11.55 -2.21
CA LEU A 216 9.42 -11.86 -3.39
C LEU A 216 10.40 -13.02 -3.18
N THR A 217 10.60 -13.49 -1.94
CA THR A 217 11.63 -14.50 -1.61
C THR A 217 11.07 -15.71 -0.84
N LEU A 218 10.71 -15.54 0.44
CA LEU A 218 10.34 -16.66 1.31
C LEU A 218 8.88 -17.10 1.15
N GLN A 219 7.97 -16.17 0.90
CA GLN A 219 6.55 -16.45 0.85
C GLN A 219 6.17 -17.47 -0.23
N PRO A 220 6.67 -17.41 -1.47
CA PRO A 220 6.24 -18.36 -2.51
C PRO A 220 6.73 -19.79 -2.24
N LEU A 221 7.89 -19.94 -1.57
CA LEU A 221 8.37 -21.24 -1.06
C LEU A 221 7.43 -21.81 0.00
N LEU A 222 7.04 -20.98 0.98
CA LEU A 222 6.15 -21.39 2.06
C LEU A 222 4.75 -21.73 1.52
N SER A 223 4.22 -20.92 0.60
CA SER A 223 2.94 -21.16 -0.05
C SER A 223 2.94 -22.47 -0.83
N GLY A 224 4.01 -22.76 -1.57
CA GLY A 224 4.16 -24.03 -2.28
C GLY A 224 4.17 -25.23 -1.32
N ALA A 225 4.94 -25.15 -0.23
CA ALA A 225 4.97 -26.22 0.77
C ALA A 225 3.63 -26.43 1.48
N LEU A 226 2.88 -25.35 1.76
CA LEU A 226 1.54 -25.45 2.34
C LEU A 226 0.54 -26.07 1.36
N TRP A 227 0.66 -25.76 0.07
CA TRP A 227 -0.18 -26.35 -0.96
C TRP A 227 0.02 -27.87 -1.03
N GLU A 228 1.27 -28.31 -1.10
CA GLU A 228 1.63 -29.73 -1.07
C GLU A 228 1.10 -30.41 0.20
N LEU A 229 1.25 -29.82 1.37
CA LEU A 229 0.81 -30.43 2.63
C LEU A 229 -0.71 -30.50 2.79
N LEU A 230 -1.45 -29.52 2.28
CA LEU A 230 -2.91 -29.44 2.46
C LEU A 230 -3.68 -30.21 1.38
N TYR A 231 -3.08 -30.42 0.21
CA TYR A 231 -3.77 -30.96 -0.98
C TYR A 231 -3.12 -32.19 -1.61
N HIS A 232 -1.98 -32.68 -1.08
CA HIS A 232 -1.43 -34.02 -1.36
C HIS A 232 -1.35 -34.87 -0.09
#